data_AF-A0A1V4TJX7-F1
#
_entry.id   AF-A0A1V4TJX7-F1
#
_cell.length_a   1.000
_cell.length_b   1.000
_cell.length_c   1.000
_cell.angle_alpha   90.00
_cell.angle_beta   90.00
_cell.angle_gamma   90.00
#
_symmetry.space_group_name_H-M   'P 1'
#
loop_
_entity.id
_entity.type
_entity.pdbx_description
1 polymer ?
#
loop_
_entity_poly.entity_id
_entity_poly.type
_entity_poly.pdbx_seq_one_letter_code
_entity_poly.pdbx_strand_id
1 'polypeptide(L)' 'MRGSSTKVGWANKEKYTLKTTIPSEIRDYLELKQGDDLLWTLDKIDGKWIAVIKKVESD' A
#
# COMPACT_ATOMS: atom_id res chain seq x y z
N MET A 1 18.78 -3.68 -0.57
CA MET A 1 17.55 -2.97 -0.17
C MET A 1 17.13 -3.50 1.19
N ARG A 2 16.99 -2.63 2.20
CA ARG A 2 16.27 -2.99 3.44
C ARG A 2 14.79 -2.83 3.12
N GLY A 3 14.09 -3.96 2.94
CA GLY A 3 12.63 -3.97 2.79
C GLY A 3 11.99 -4.32 4.11
N SER A 4 11.00 -3.54 4.53
CA SER A 4 10.13 -3.88 5.66
C SER A 4 9.01 -4.81 5.16
N SER A 5 8.84 -5.98 5.79
CA SER A 5 7.77 -6.92 5.45
C SER A 5 6.61 -6.79 6.42
N THR A 6 5.39 -6.64 5.91
CA THR A 6 4.16 -6.64 6.72
C THR A 6 3.30 -7.86 6.36
N LYS A 7 2.53 -8.35 7.33
CA LYS A 7 1.57 -9.44 7.07
C LYS A 7 0.26 -8.85 6.57
N VAL A 8 -0.39 -9.54 5.66
CA VAL A 8 -1.79 -9.27 5.30
C VAL A 8 -2.71 -9.83 6.37
N GLY A 9 -3.76 -9.10 6.69
CA GLY A 9 -4.81 -9.52 7.63
C GLY A 9 -6.18 -9.17 7.09
N TRP A 10 -7.22 -9.63 7.78
CA TRP A 10 -8.59 -9.31 7.42
C TRP A 10 -8.97 -7.91 7.92
N ALA A 11 -9.46 -7.07 7.01
CA ALA A 11 -10.14 -5.84 7.35
C ALA A 11 -11.59 -6.13 7.77
N ASN A 12 -12.25 -6.98 6.99
CA ASN A 12 -13.57 -7.52 7.27
C ASN A 12 -13.58 -8.97 6.80
N LYS A 13 -13.79 -9.91 7.74
CA LYS A 13 -13.77 -11.35 7.46
C LYS A 13 -14.97 -11.80 6.62
N GLU A 14 -16.12 -11.16 6.79
CA GLU A 14 -17.35 -11.51 6.08
C GLU A 14 -17.31 -11.05 4.62
N LYS A 15 -16.70 -9.89 4.37
CA LYS A 15 -16.55 -9.31 3.03
C LYS A 15 -15.24 -9.69 2.33
N TYR A 16 -14.47 -10.61 2.93
CA TYR A 16 -13.16 -11.04 2.45
C TYR A 16 -12.22 -9.88 2.07
N THR A 17 -12.36 -8.74 2.74
CA THR A 17 -11.52 -7.58 2.47
C THR A 17 -10.22 -7.74 3.23
N LEU A 18 -9.10 -7.73 2.52
CA LEU A 18 -7.77 -7.77 3.12
C LEU A 18 -7.25 -6.36 3.36
N LYS A 19 -6.47 -6.20 4.42
CA LYS A 19 -5.66 -5.00 4.69
C LYS A 19 -4.25 -5.40 5.07
N THR A 20 -3.33 -4.48 4.88
CA THR A 20 -2.00 -4.56 5.49
C THR A 20 -1.62 -3.20 6.07
N THR A 21 -0.64 -3.21 6.96
CA THR A 21 -0.06 -1.98 7.49
C THR A 21 0.90 -1.41 6.44
N ILE A 22 0.79 -0.12 6.16
CA ILE A 22 1.80 0.62 5.39
C ILE A 22 3.00 0.86 6.32
N PRO A 23 4.21 0.37 6.00
CA PRO A 23 5.42 0.65 6.78
C PRO A 23 5.66 2.15 6.97
N SER A 24 6.24 2.53 8.10
CA SER A 24 6.50 3.94 8.44
C SER A 24 7.35 4.65 7.39
N GLU A 25 8.32 3.94 6.79
CA GLU A 25 9.19 4.52 5.77
C GLU A 25 8.41 4.93 4.51
N ILE A 26 7.38 4.15 4.12
CA ILE A 26 6.52 4.49 2.98
C ILE A 26 5.60 5.66 3.33
N ARG A 27 5.01 5.63 4.54
CA ARG A 27 4.16 6.73 5.04
C ARG A 27 4.93 8.05 5.03
N ASP A 28 6.16 8.03 5.55
CA ASP A 28 6.98 9.23 5.70
C ASP A 28 7.48 9.73 4.33
N TYR A 29 7.89 8.82 3.44
CA TYR A 29 8.33 9.16 2.08
C TYR A 29 7.21 9.79 1.22
N LEU A 30 5.98 9.28 1.34
CA LEU A 30 4.83 9.80 0.60
C LEU A 30 4.05 10.88 1.37
N GLU A 31 4.53 11.29 2.55
CA GLU A 31 3.88 12.24 3.45
C GLU A 31 2.39 11.96 3.66
N LEU A 32 2.05 10.68 3.89
CA LEU A 32 0.67 10.23 4.01
C LEU A 32 0.05 10.67 5.33
N LYS A 33 -1.17 11.21 5.23
CA LYS A 33 -2.01 11.61 6.35
C LYS A 33 -3.32 10.81 6.33
N GLN A 34 -3.98 10.75 7.49
CA GLN A 34 -5.30 10.13 7.57
C GLN A 34 -6.27 10.88 6.66
N GLY A 35 -6.94 10.15 5.77
CA GLY A 35 -7.89 10.72 4.80
C GLY A 35 -7.29 10.98 3.42
N ASP A 36 -5.98 10.83 3.23
CA ASP A 36 -5.37 10.90 1.90
C ASP A 36 -5.84 9.75 1.01
N ASP A 37 -6.04 10.05 -0.26
CA ASP A 37 -6.34 9.06 -1.29
C ASP A 37 -5.07 8.47 -1.89
N LEU A 38 -5.09 7.15 -2.11
CA LEU A 38 -4.00 6.40 -2.71
C LEU A 38 -4.48 5.70 -3.98
N LEU A 39 -3.78 5.92 -5.09
CA LEU A 39 -3.95 5.15 -6.31
C LEU A 39 -2.98 3.96 -6.31
N TRP A 40 -3.51 2.78 -6.63
CA TRP A 40 -2.75 1.54 -6.71
C TRP A 40 -2.78 1.02 -8.14
N THR A 41 -1.61 0.73 -8.68
CA THR A 41 -1.47 0.01 -9.96
C THR A 41 -0.61 -1.22 -9.76
N LEU A 42 -0.98 -2.31 -10.41
CA LEU A 42 -0.25 -3.58 -10.32
C LEU A 42 0.53 -3.80 -11.61
N ASP A 43 1.80 -4.17 -11.46
CA ASP A 43 2.68 -4.52 -12.57
C ASP A 43 3.42 -5.84 -12.28
N LYS A 44 3.98 -6.47 -13.31
CA LYS A 44 4.74 -7.71 -13.20
C LYS A 44 6.09 -7.58 -13.90
N ILE A 45 7.16 -7.48 -13.10
CA ILE A 45 8.54 -7.34 -13.58
C ILE A 45 9.35 -8.54 -13.09
N ASP A 46 10.05 -9.22 -14.00
CA ASP A 46 10.86 -10.41 -13.71
C ASP A 46 10.11 -11.51 -12.93
N GLY A 47 8.83 -11.70 -13.27
CA GLY A 47 7.97 -12.69 -12.63
C GLY A 47 7.45 -12.30 -11.24
N LYS A 48 7.86 -11.13 -10.71
CA LYS A 48 7.41 -10.61 -9.41
C LYS A 48 6.30 -9.58 -9.61
N TRP A 49 5.26 -9.71 -8.81
CA TRP A 49 4.20 -8.70 -8.74
C TRP A 49 4.70 -7.49 -7.95
N ILE A 50 4.51 -6.30 -8.52
CA ILE A 50 4.89 -5.02 -7.94
C ILE A 50 3.64 -4.16 -7.87
N ALA A 51 3.29 -3.72 -6.66
CA ALA A 51 2.29 -2.68 -6.47
C ALA A 51 2.98 -1.32 -6.50
N VAL A 52 2.59 -0.47 -7.42
CA VAL A 52 2.98 0.95 -7.45
C VAL A 52 1.88 1.74 -6.77
N ILE A 53 2.25 2.47 -5.72
CA ILE A 53 1.34 3.29 -4.92
C ILE A 53 1.68 4.74 -5.17
N LYS A 54 0.67 5.57 -5.42
CA LYS A 54 0.82 7.02 -5.59
C LYS A 54 -0.18 7.73 -4.69
N LYS A 55 0.27 8.78 -4.00
CA LYS A 55 -0.63 9.73 -3.35
C LYS A 55 -1.36 10.52 -4.43
N VAL A 56 -2.68 10.64 -4.30
CA VAL A 56 -3.48 11.48 -5.17
C VAL A 56 -3.52 12.86 -4.55
N GLU A 57 -3.11 13.86 -5.31
CA GLU A 57 -3.33 15.25 -4.94
C GLU A 57 -4.69 15.66 -5.46
N SER A 58 -5.55 16.17 -4.57
CA SER A 58 -6.79 16.81 -4.97
C SER A 58 -6.46 18.24 -5.39
N ASP A 59 -6.85 18.61 -6.62
CA ASP A 59 -6.79 20.00 -7.11
C ASP A 59 -7.62 20.97 -6.24
#